data_AF-A0A971FZZ2-F1
#
_entry.id   AF-A0A971FZZ2-F1
#
_cell.length_a   1.000
_cell.length_b   1.000
_cell.length_c   1.000
_cell.angle_alpha   90.00
_cell.angle_beta   90.00
_cell.angle_gamma   90.00
#
_symmetry.space_group_name_H-M   'P 1'
#
loop_
_entity.id
_entity.type
_entity.pdbx_description
1 polymer ?
#
loop_
_entity_poly.entity_id
_entity_poly.type
_entity_poly.pdbx_seq_one_letter_code
_entity_poly.pdbx_strand_id
1 'polypeptide(L)'
;MSDATATVEAEAHDEHESHDGLYIKIALILGVLTAMEVAWPYIVEAIWDDTAFWLMSPLIILMVIKFILIAAFFMHLKFDSVILTQVFYSGLIVAVAVYIAALVTFDTFRGW
;
A
#
# COMPACT_ATOMS: atom_id res chain seq x y z
N MET A 1 37.61 -44.20 12.31
CA MET A 1 37.94 -42.99 11.52
C MET A 1 36.75 -42.69 10.62
N SER A 2 35.62 -42.29 11.22
CA SER A 2 34.34 -42.00 10.51
C SER A 2 33.45 -40.99 11.25
N ASP A 3 33.93 -40.36 12.32
CA ASP A 3 33.09 -39.57 13.25
C ASP A 3 33.36 -38.06 13.20
N ALA A 4 34.23 -37.60 12.29
CA ALA A 4 34.59 -36.18 12.16
C ALA A 4 33.90 -35.47 10.99
N THR A 5 33.13 -36.19 10.16
CA THR A 5 32.49 -35.63 8.95
C THR A 5 31.01 -35.27 9.18
N ALA A 6 30.34 -35.84 10.18
CA ALA A 6 28.91 -35.61 10.40
C ALA A 6 28.57 -34.33 11.18
N THR A 7 29.55 -33.68 11.81
CA THR A 7 29.32 -32.46 12.62
C THR A 7 29.53 -31.16 11.85
N VAL A 8 30.02 -31.21 10.61
CA VAL A 8 30.26 -30.00 9.77
C VAL A 8 29.04 -29.67 8.90
N GLU A 9 28.07 -30.57 8.77
CA GLU A 9 26.90 -30.39 7.89
C GLU A 9 25.64 -29.90 8.63
N ALA A 10 25.72 -29.62 9.93
CA ALA A 10 24.58 -29.21 10.77
C ALA A 10 24.56 -27.72 11.16
N GLU A 11 25.56 -26.91 10.75
CA GLU A 11 25.67 -25.49 11.15
C GLU A 11 25.86 -24.53 9.96
N ALA A 12 25.13 -24.71 8.85
CA ALA A 12 25.27 -23.80 7.71
C ALA A 12 23.97 -23.48 6.96
N HIS A 13 22.80 -23.70 7.56
CA HIS A 13 21.54 -23.66 6.81
C HIS A 13 20.36 -23.02 7.55
N ASP A 14 20.56 -21.92 8.28
CA ASP A 14 19.40 -21.17 8.84
C ASP A 14 19.65 -19.66 9.08
N GLU A 15 20.51 -19.03 8.27
CA GLU A 15 20.72 -17.57 8.32
C GLU A 15 20.29 -16.84 7.03
N HIS A 16 19.53 -17.53 6.17
CA HIS A 16 18.74 -16.90 5.11
C HIS A 16 17.30 -16.69 5.59
N GLU A 17 17.11 -16.04 6.75
CA GLU A 17 15.84 -15.39 7.09
C GLU A 17 15.64 -14.22 6.11
N SER A 18 15.19 -14.61 4.92
CA SER A 18 14.89 -13.77 3.79
C SER A 18 14.00 -12.61 4.23
N HIS A 19 14.48 -11.39 4.00
CA HIS A 19 13.69 -10.16 4.14
C HIS A 19 12.30 -10.27 3.47
N ASP A 20 12.14 -11.17 2.50
CA ASP A 20 10.92 -11.58 1.80
C ASP A 20 9.73 -11.91 2.72
N GLY A 21 9.97 -12.55 3.88
CA GLY A 21 8.92 -12.92 4.82
C GLY A 21 8.19 -11.70 5.43
N LEU A 22 8.89 -10.58 5.59
CA LEU A 22 8.30 -9.34 6.12
C LEU A 22 7.33 -8.71 5.12
N TYR A 23 7.65 -8.74 3.83
CA TYR A 23 6.77 -8.18 2.78
C TYR A 23 5.50 -8.99 2.61
N ILE A 24 5.60 -10.31 2.64
CA ILE A 24 4.44 -11.20 2.56
C ILE A 24 3.49 -10.95 3.74
N LYS A 25 4.03 -10.66 4.93
CA LYS A 25 3.22 -10.31 6.09
C LYS A 25 2.49 -8.97 5.91
N ILE A 26 3.17 -7.96 5.35
CA ILE A 26 2.57 -6.64 5.05
C ILE A 26 1.52 -6.76 3.94
N ALA A 27 1.80 -7.56 2.93
CA ALA A 27 0.89 -7.91 1.84
C ALA A 27 -0.41 -8.52 2.35
N LEU A 28 -0.29 -9.47 3.28
CA LEU A 28 -1.42 -10.17 3.87
C LEU A 28 -2.25 -9.22 4.76
N ILE A 29 -1.60 -8.37 5.56
CA ILE A 29 -2.28 -7.32 6.35
C ILE A 29 -3.04 -6.35 5.42
N LEU A 30 -2.44 -5.93 4.31
CA LEU A 30 -3.07 -5.07 3.30
C LEU A 30 -4.26 -5.75 2.63
N GLY A 31 -4.14 -7.04 2.31
CA GLY A 31 -5.22 -7.84 1.78
C GLY A 31 -6.40 -7.93 2.75
N VAL A 32 -6.13 -8.17 4.04
CA VAL A 32 -7.15 -8.20 5.10
C VAL A 32 -7.81 -6.84 5.28
N LEU A 33 -7.01 -5.76 5.33
CA LEU A 33 -7.52 -4.39 5.40
C LEU A 33 -8.41 -4.07 4.19
N THR A 34 -8.07 -4.62 3.02
CA THR A 34 -8.86 -4.46 1.81
C THR A 34 -10.18 -5.22 1.84
N ALA A 35 -10.15 -6.48 2.28
CA ALA A 35 -11.36 -7.26 2.47
C ALA A 35 -12.29 -6.60 3.50
N MET A 36 -11.72 -6.08 4.59
CA MET A 36 -12.48 -5.38 5.63
C MET A 36 -13.12 -4.08 5.11
N GLU A 37 -12.39 -3.30 4.30
CA GLU A 37 -12.94 -2.10 3.69
C GLU A 37 -14.06 -2.40 2.70
N VAL A 38 -13.90 -3.42 1.85
CA VAL A 38 -14.94 -3.82 0.90
C VAL A 38 -16.16 -4.37 1.64
N ALA A 39 -15.97 -5.05 2.76
CA ALA A 39 -17.05 -5.55 3.60
C ALA A 39 -17.77 -4.44 4.39
N TRP A 40 -17.08 -3.36 4.75
CA TRP A 40 -17.60 -2.25 5.54
C TRP A 40 -18.88 -1.60 4.98
N PRO A 41 -18.97 -1.19 3.69
CA PRO A 41 -20.18 -0.59 3.15
C PRO A 41 -21.37 -1.56 3.19
N TYR A 42 -21.18 -2.86 2.91
CA TYR A 42 -22.26 -3.86 2.99
C TYR A 42 -22.81 -4.02 4.42
N ILE A 43 -21.94 -3.93 5.44
CA ILE A 43 -22.36 -4.04 6.84
C ILE A 43 -23.02 -2.74 7.31
N VAL A 44 -22.49 -1.57 6.93
CA VAL A 44 -23.04 -0.27 7.35
C VAL A 44 -24.39 -0.02 6.67
N GLU A 45 -24.53 -0.32 5.39
CA GLU A 45 -25.80 -0.19 4.65
C GLU A 45 -26.89 -1.12 5.23
N ALA A 46 -26.51 -2.32 5.69
CA ALA A 46 -27.45 -3.26 6.31
C ALA A 46 -27.94 -2.84 7.72
N ILE A 47 -27.21 -1.96 8.42
CA ILE A 47 -27.53 -1.55 9.80
C ILE A 47 -28.04 -0.10 9.85
N TRP A 48 -27.68 0.74 8.88
CA TRP A 48 -27.94 2.19 8.86
C TRP A 48 -28.36 2.67 7.46
N ASP A 49 -29.68 2.67 7.20
CA ASP A 49 -30.31 2.90 5.89
C ASP A 49 -30.04 4.30 5.28
N ASP A 50 -29.62 5.29 6.07
CA ASP A 50 -29.60 6.71 5.66
C ASP A 50 -28.22 7.39 5.78
N THR A 51 -27.13 6.63 5.97
CA THR A 51 -25.81 7.20 6.27
C THR A 51 -24.89 7.32 5.06
N ALA A 52 -25.43 7.69 3.90
CA ALA A 52 -24.68 7.76 2.63
C ALA A 52 -23.38 8.61 2.70
N PHE A 53 -23.39 9.70 3.49
CA PHE A 53 -22.21 10.57 3.63
C PHE A 53 -21.08 9.92 4.43
N TRP A 54 -21.41 9.06 5.41
CA TRP A 54 -20.42 8.37 6.23
C TRP A 54 -19.85 7.14 5.52
N LEU A 55 -20.51 6.60 4.49
CA LEU A 55 -19.91 5.55 3.67
C LEU A 55 -18.75 6.10 2.81
N MET A 56 -18.87 7.29 2.23
CA MET A 56 -17.88 7.80 1.26
C MET A 56 -16.52 8.19 1.90
N SER A 57 -16.54 8.82 3.07
CA SER A 57 -15.33 9.34 3.72
C SER A 57 -14.27 8.27 4.06
N PRO A 58 -14.62 7.14 4.74
CA PRO A 58 -13.64 6.10 5.07
C PRO A 58 -13.11 5.37 3.82
N LEU A 59 -13.91 5.23 2.77
CA LEU A 59 -13.49 4.59 1.52
C LEU A 59 -12.40 5.39 0.79
N ILE A 60 -12.52 6.72 0.73
CA ILE A 60 -11.47 7.56 0.12
C ILE A 60 -10.18 7.55 0.96
N ILE A 61 -10.31 7.62 2.29
CA ILE A 61 -9.16 7.60 3.20
C ILE A 61 -8.38 6.29 3.07
N LEU A 62 -9.08 5.15 3.04
CA LEU A 62 -8.44 3.84 2.94
C LEU A 62 -7.85 3.59 1.54
N MET A 63 -8.45 4.11 0.47
CA MET A 63 -7.84 4.15 -0.87
C MET A 63 -6.46 4.82 -0.86
N VAL A 64 -6.34 6.01 -0.25
CA VAL A 64 -5.08 6.75 -0.17
C VAL A 64 -4.05 5.99 0.68
N ILE A 65 -4.48 5.46 1.83
CA ILE A 65 -3.61 4.68 2.72
C ILE A 65 -3.05 3.44 2.02
N LYS A 66 -3.90 2.70 1.30
CA LYS A 66 -3.48 1.54 0.52
C LYS A 66 -2.53 1.92 -0.60
N PHE A 67 -2.80 3.01 -1.30
CA PHE A 67 -1.92 3.49 -2.36
C PHE A 67 -0.51 3.77 -1.82
N ILE A 68 -0.39 4.44 -0.67
CA ILE A 68 0.90 4.75 -0.05
C ILE A 68 1.59 3.46 0.45
N LEU A 69 0.85 2.57 1.11
CA LEU A 69 1.39 1.31 1.63
C LEU A 69 1.87 0.38 0.50
N ILE A 70 1.12 0.28 -0.60
CA ILE A 70 1.50 -0.51 -1.78
C ILE A 70 2.72 0.14 -2.47
N ALA A 71 2.73 1.45 -2.65
CA ALA A 71 3.89 2.14 -3.24
C ALA A 71 5.17 2.02 -2.38
N ALA A 72 5.04 2.08 -1.05
CA ALA A 72 6.18 1.99 -0.15
C ALA A 72 6.74 0.56 0.01
N PHE A 73 5.87 -0.46 0.04
CA PHE A 73 6.26 -1.83 0.36
C PHE A 73 6.22 -2.79 -0.83
N PHE A 74 5.22 -2.72 -1.71
CA PHE A 74 5.08 -3.65 -2.85
C PHE A 74 5.80 -3.17 -4.11
N MET A 75 5.91 -1.86 -4.32
CA MET A 75 6.76 -1.32 -5.39
C MET A 75 8.24 -1.23 -4.97
N HIS A 76 8.73 -2.08 -4.07
CA HIS A 76 10.16 -2.22 -3.74
C HIS A 76 10.94 -0.94 -3.34
N LEU A 77 10.33 0.25 -3.30
CA LEU A 77 10.98 1.56 -3.14
C LEU A 77 11.80 1.67 -1.85
N LYS A 78 11.33 1.04 -0.76
CA LYS A 78 12.06 1.01 0.51
C LYS A 78 13.38 0.20 0.43
N PHE A 79 13.50 -0.67 -0.57
CA PHE A 79 14.65 -1.54 -0.80
C PHE A 79 15.36 -1.23 -2.12
N ASP A 80 14.91 -0.19 -2.82
CA ASP A 80 15.51 0.34 -4.02
C ASP A 80 16.24 1.66 -3.72
N SER A 81 17.05 2.12 -4.66
CA SER A 81 17.78 3.38 -4.56
C SER A 81 16.85 4.57 -4.33
N VAL A 82 17.28 5.48 -3.44
CA VAL A 82 16.54 6.69 -3.02
C VAL A 82 16.08 7.54 -4.22
N ILE A 83 16.78 7.41 -5.36
CA ILE A 83 16.48 8.07 -6.63
C ILE A 83 15.11 7.64 -7.19
N LEU A 84 14.81 6.33 -7.21
CA LEU A 84 13.53 5.84 -7.73
C LEU A 84 12.36 6.24 -6.82
N THR A 85 12.60 6.28 -5.50
CA THR A 85 11.65 6.85 -4.55
C THR A 85 11.37 8.33 -4.82
N GLN A 86 12.42 9.15 -5.01
CA GLN A 86 12.25 10.58 -5.30
C GLN A 86 11.54 10.83 -6.64
N VAL A 87 11.88 10.09 -7.70
CA VAL A 87 11.24 10.25 -9.01
C VAL A 87 9.75 9.89 -8.92
N PHE A 88 9.39 8.80 -8.24
CA PHE A 88 7.99 8.42 -8.05
C PHE A 88 7.19 9.47 -7.28
N TYR A 89 7.70 9.94 -6.14
CA TYR A 89 7.04 11.00 -5.36
C TYR A 89 6.97 12.33 -6.13
N SER A 90 7.98 12.66 -6.92
CA SER A 90 7.94 13.86 -7.78
C SER A 90 6.84 13.74 -8.84
N GLY A 91 6.66 12.56 -9.45
CA GLY A 91 5.57 12.28 -10.38
C GLY A 91 4.20 12.36 -9.71
N LEU A 92 4.07 11.86 -8.48
CA LEU A 92 2.84 11.96 -7.69
C LEU A 92 2.47 13.43 -7.40
N ILE A 93 3.44 14.25 -6.99
CA ILE A 93 3.26 15.68 -6.73
C ILE A 93 2.83 16.41 -8.02
N VAL A 94 3.51 16.14 -9.13
CA VAL A 94 3.18 16.73 -10.43
C VAL A 94 1.78 16.31 -10.87
N ALA A 95 1.40 15.04 -10.70
CA ALA A 95 0.06 14.56 -11.05
C ALA A 95 -1.04 15.28 -10.25
N VAL A 96 -0.85 15.43 -8.93
CA VAL A 96 -1.80 16.16 -8.08
C VAL A 96 -1.86 17.64 -8.46
N ALA A 97 -0.71 18.26 -8.73
CA ALA A 97 -0.65 19.66 -9.15
C ALA A 97 -1.39 19.90 -10.48
N VAL A 98 -1.17 19.04 -11.48
CA VAL A 98 -1.85 19.10 -12.78
C VAL A 98 -3.35 18.86 -12.63
N TYR A 99 -3.76 17.92 -11.77
CA TYR A 99 -5.16 17.66 -11.48
C TYR A 99 -5.87 18.88 -10.87
N ILE A 100 -5.25 19.51 -9.86
CA ILE A 100 -5.79 20.74 -9.25
C ILE A 100 -5.84 21.87 -10.27
N ALA A 101 -4.77 22.06 -11.07
CA ALA A 101 -4.73 23.09 -12.10
C ALA A 101 -5.86 22.90 -13.14
N ALA A 102 -6.14 21.65 -13.54
CA ALA A 102 -7.26 21.34 -14.42
C ALA A 102 -8.61 21.68 -13.78
N LEU A 103 -8.83 21.31 -12.51
CA LEU A 103 -10.06 21.65 -11.78
C LEU A 103 -10.27 23.16 -11.68
N VAL A 104 -9.23 23.93 -11.32
CA VAL A 104 -9.29 25.40 -11.25
C VAL A 104 -9.59 26.01 -12.62
N THR A 105 -9.02 25.46 -13.68
CA THR A 105 -9.28 25.91 -15.06
C THR A 105 -10.75 25.68 -15.44
N PHE A 106 -11.31 24.50 -15.14
CA PHE A 106 -12.71 24.20 -15.41
C PHE A 106 -13.67 25.02 -14.56
N ASP A 107 -13.35 25.28 -13.29
CA ASP A 107 -14.14 26.14 -12.41
C ASP A 107 -14.18 27.59 -12.92
N THR A 108 -13.01 28.12 -13.30
CA THR A 108 -12.89 29.45 -13.92
C THR A 108 -13.65 29.54 -15.24
N PHE A 109 -13.67 28.46 -16.03
CA PHE A 109 -14.43 28.39 -17.30
C PHE A 109 -15.95 28.30 -17.08
N ARG A 110 -16.40 27.74 -15.96
CA ARG A 110 -17.84 27.65 -15.62
C ARG A 110 -18.42 28.97 -15.10
N GLY A 111 -17.57 29.92 -14.74
CA GLY A 111 -17.95 31.26 -14.23
C GLY A 111 -18.16 32.34 -15.31
N TRP A 112 -18.11 32.01 -16.60
CA TRP A 112 -18.36 32.91 -17.73
C TRP A 112 -19.64 32.56 -18.51
#